data_AF-A0A956IG61-F1
#
_entry.id   AF-A0A956IG61-F1
#
_cell.length_a   1.000
_cell.length_b   1.000
_cell.length_c   1.000
_cell.angle_alpha   90.00
_cell.angle_beta   90.00
_cell.angle_gamma   90.00
#
_symmetry.space_group_name_H-M   'P 1'
#
loop_
_entity.id
_entity.type
_entity.pdbx_description
1 polymer ?
#
loop_
_entity_poly.entity_id
_entity_poly.type
_entity_poly.pdbx_seq_one_letter_code
_entity_poly.pdbx_strand_id
1 'polypeptide(L)'
;MSRPPWYVLASAALVGCSGPPPTTPPSPSASVQAAPAPPEKLSARQILERATPAIVTVLTPRGLGTGFVVKPEGWIATNLHVVAGASAFKVVMADESTHDVVEVMGYDDKRDLVLLRIEAKALPTLTLGKADDVKPGDPVVAIGHPMGLQDTVSDGLISGKRVIDPELTVLQISAPIAPGSSGGPLFNDRGEVVGVAAAVSRRGQNLNFGIPIDYLEELLARAAPMSVADFIDQLEDLAPKPLPRVQRDIPRHDLWLLSGCAKEDLILVGATIQQAIEVGAPLYNEGNFSACFHIYEGASLDLDRRLPQRCPGPKKALGDGRRKAAKLDDPAAQAWAMRDAFDGLLEVITRKLTGEPSP
;
A
#
# COMPACT_ATOMS: atom_id res chain seq x y z
N MET A 1 -32.13 85.28 4.24
CA MET A 1 -30.86 84.63 4.62
C MET A 1 -30.35 83.87 3.39
N SER A 2 -29.87 84.55 2.34
CA SER A 2 -28.61 85.30 2.21
C SER A 2 -27.44 84.38 1.77
N ARG A 3 -27.15 84.40 0.47
CA ARG A 3 -25.94 83.91 -0.23
C ARG A 3 -24.93 85.10 -0.36
N PRO A 4 -23.80 85.01 -1.10
CA PRO A 4 -22.87 83.91 -1.42
C PRO A 4 -21.54 84.19 -0.62
N PRO A 5 -20.27 84.23 -1.11
CA PRO A 5 -19.62 83.76 -2.35
C PRO A 5 -18.29 82.95 -2.16
N TRP A 6 -17.45 82.99 -3.19
CA TRP A 6 -16.18 82.30 -3.50
C TRP A 6 -15.02 83.33 -3.61
N TYR A 7 -13.79 82.87 -3.93
CA TYR A 7 -12.45 83.55 -3.97
C TYR A 7 -11.60 83.28 -2.70
N VAL A 8 -10.25 83.17 -2.68
CA VAL A 8 -9.13 82.87 -3.61
C VAL A 8 -7.83 83.23 -2.87
N LEU A 9 -6.76 82.45 -3.09
CA LEU A 9 -5.30 82.76 -2.98
C LEU A 9 -4.69 83.56 -1.80
N ALA A 10 -3.37 83.32 -1.70
CA ALA A 10 -2.30 84.23 -1.27
C ALA A 10 -1.77 84.11 0.17
N SER A 11 -0.54 83.62 0.23
CA SER A 11 0.36 83.56 1.38
C SER A 11 0.68 84.93 1.98
N ALA A 12 0.93 84.97 3.29
CA ALA A 12 1.78 85.97 3.92
C ALA A 12 2.71 85.28 4.93
N ALA A 13 4.00 85.63 4.90
CA ALA A 13 5.02 84.97 5.69
C ALA A 13 5.09 85.52 7.13
N LEU A 14 5.34 84.63 8.09
CA LEU A 14 5.93 84.99 9.38
C LEU A 14 7.37 84.49 9.41
N VAL A 15 8.31 85.43 9.30
CA VAL A 15 9.74 85.18 9.52
C VAL A 15 9.96 85.04 11.02
N GLY A 16 10.03 83.80 11.50
CA GLY A 16 10.43 83.47 12.87
C GLY A 16 11.81 82.81 12.86
N CYS A 17 12.81 83.49 13.43
CA CYS A 17 14.17 82.96 13.51
C CYS A 17 14.22 81.69 14.35
N SER A 18 14.58 80.57 13.73
CA SER A 18 14.85 79.29 14.40
C SER A 18 16.27 78.86 14.04
N GLY A 19 17.10 78.62 15.06
CA GLY A 19 18.47 78.15 14.88
C GLY A 19 18.54 76.73 14.28
N PRO A 20 19.73 76.28 13.87
CA PRO A 20 19.90 74.93 13.31
C PRO A 20 19.44 73.88 14.34
N PRO A 21 18.61 72.90 13.95
CA PRO A 21 18.24 71.81 14.85
C PRO A 21 19.49 70.99 15.22
N PRO A 22 19.58 70.47 16.45
CA PRO A 22 20.71 69.64 16.85
C PRO A 22 20.77 68.37 16.01
N THR A 23 21.94 68.07 15.45
CA THR A 23 22.19 66.81 14.73
C THR A 23 22.28 65.66 15.73
N THR A 24 21.13 65.10 16.12
CA THR A 24 21.11 63.76 16.75
C THR A 24 21.73 62.76 15.79
N PRO A 25 22.77 62.00 16.20
CA PRO A 25 23.24 60.88 15.40
C PRO A 25 22.11 59.86 15.24
N PRO A 26 22.00 59.18 14.08
CA PRO A 26 21.00 58.13 13.91
C PRO A 26 21.22 57.05 14.98
N SER A 27 20.14 56.64 15.65
CA SER A 27 20.16 55.48 16.53
C SER A 27 20.71 54.27 15.75
N PRO A 28 21.51 53.40 16.38
CA PRO A 28 22.01 52.21 15.70
C PRO A 28 20.80 51.41 15.19
N SER A 29 20.74 51.20 13.87
CA SER A 29 19.66 50.47 13.22
C SER A 29 19.46 49.15 13.95
N ALA A 30 18.27 48.94 14.51
CA ALA A 30 17.92 47.66 15.11
C ALA A 30 18.15 46.59 14.05
N SER A 31 19.08 45.67 14.34
CA SER A 31 19.37 44.55 13.47
C SER A 31 18.12 43.70 13.36
N VAL A 32 17.41 43.85 12.24
CA VAL A 32 16.32 42.96 11.86
C VAL A 32 16.93 41.58 11.71
N GLN A 33 16.81 40.76 12.76
CA GLN A 33 17.11 39.35 12.66
C GLN A 33 16.22 38.80 11.56
N ALA A 34 16.84 38.35 10.46
CA ALA A 34 16.12 37.68 9.40
C ALA A 34 15.37 36.50 10.03
N ALA A 35 14.07 36.38 9.75
CA ALA A 35 13.31 35.21 10.15
C ALA A 35 14.05 33.96 9.60
N PRO A 36 14.12 32.86 10.38
CA PRO A 36 14.76 31.64 9.90
C PRO A 36 14.13 31.25 8.57
N ALA A 37 14.98 30.92 7.59
CA ALA A 37 14.51 30.46 6.28
C ALA A 37 13.56 29.26 6.47
N PRO A 38 12.49 29.14 5.67
CA PRO A 38 11.66 27.95 5.69
C PRO A 38 12.53 26.70 5.51
N PRO A 39 12.22 25.57 6.20
CA PRO A 39 13.00 24.34 6.06
C PRO A 39 13.09 23.93 4.59
N GLU A 40 14.30 23.61 4.15
CA GLU A 40 14.58 23.25 2.76
C GLU A 40 13.83 21.99 2.37
N LYS A 41 12.98 22.08 1.32
CA LYS A 41 12.26 20.93 0.78
C LYS A 41 13.22 20.08 -0.05
N LEU A 42 13.31 18.80 0.28
CA LEU A 42 14.14 17.83 -0.42
C LEU A 42 13.40 17.31 -1.67
N SER A 43 14.15 17.15 -2.76
CA SER A 43 13.68 16.37 -3.91
C SER A 43 13.65 14.87 -3.59
N ALA A 44 12.81 14.09 -4.28
CA ALA A 44 12.75 12.64 -4.13
C ALA A 44 14.13 11.96 -4.29
N ARG A 45 15.00 12.50 -5.16
CA ARG A 45 16.40 12.06 -5.30
C ARG A 45 17.23 12.31 -4.04
N GLN A 46 17.15 13.48 -3.42
CA GLN A 46 17.88 13.78 -2.19
C GLN A 46 17.36 12.98 -0.99
N ILE A 47 16.06 12.68 -0.97
CA ILE A 47 15.46 11.76 0.02
C ILE A 47 16.06 10.36 -0.18
N LEU A 48 16.05 9.84 -1.41
CA LEU A 48 16.66 8.56 -1.75
C LEU A 48 18.13 8.48 -1.33
N GLU A 49 18.98 9.38 -1.81
CA GLU A 49 20.43 9.39 -1.56
C GLU A 49 20.77 9.42 -0.05
N ARG A 50 19.89 10.00 0.79
CA ARG A 50 20.03 10.01 2.26
C ARG A 50 19.45 8.77 2.93
N ALA A 51 18.39 8.19 2.38
CA ALA A 51 17.62 7.11 2.99
C ALA A 51 18.14 5.72 2.66
N THR A 52 18.64 5.48 1.44
CA THR A 52 19.09 4.14 0.96
C THR A 52 19.92 3.37 1.99
N PRO A 53 20.94 3.95 2.67
CA PRO A 53 21.76 3.20 3.65
C PRO A 53 20.99 2.58 4.82
N ALA A 54 19.81 3.12 5.16
CA ALA A 54 18.94 2.65 6.24
C ALA A 54 17.70 1.89 5.73
N ILE A 55 17.55 1.70 4.42
CA ILE A 55 16.50 0.87 3.82
C ILE A 55 17.06 -0.54 3.59
N VAL A 56 16.22 -1.55 3.85
CA VAL A 56 16.63 -2.95 3.83
C VAL A 56 15.61 -3.82 3.09
N THR A 57 16.06 -4.96 2.56
CA THR A 57 15.15 -6.02 2.09
C THR A 57 14.85 -6.98 3.24
N VAL A 58 13.59 -7.30 3.46
CA VAL A 58 13.17 -8.39 4.36
C VAL A 58 12.86 -9.61 3.50
N LEU A 59 13.65 -10.68 3.66
CA LEU A 59 13.53 -11.93 2.92
C LEU A 59 12.86 -13.02 3.77
N THR A 60 11.94 -13.76 3.17
CA THR A 60 11.32 -14.95 3.75
C THR A 60 11.28 -16.10 2.73
N PRO A 61 11.07 -17.35 3.16
CA PRO A 61 10.83 -18.47 2.23
C PRO A 61 9.60 -18.31 1.32
N ARG A 62 8.72 -17.34 1.59
CA ARG A 62 7.45 -17.13 0.88
C ARG A 62 7.47 -15.91 -0.04
N GLY A 63 8.49 -15.06 0.05
CA GLY A 63 8.59 -13.81 -0.70
C GLY A 63 9.49 -12.79 -0.02
N LEU A 64 9.27 -11.52 -0.31
CA LEU A 64 10.07 -10.42 0.21
C LEU A 64 9.25 -9.14 0.38
N GLY A 65 9.73 -8.28 1.26
CA GLY A 65 9.26 -6.90 1.41
C GLY A 65 10.44 -5.96 1.65
N THR A 66 10.12 -4.70 1.86
CA THR A 66 11.07 -3.67 2.29
C THR A 66 10.95 -3.51 3.82
N GLY A 67 12.02 -3.07 4.45
CA GLY A 67 11.99 -2.52 5.80
C GLY A 67 12.92 -1.31 5.90
N PHE A 68 12.99 -0.71 7.09
CA PHE A 68 13.95 0.36 7.34
C PHE A 68 14.41 0.37 8.80
N VAL A 69 15.66 0.81 9.01
CA VAL A 69 16.30 0.85 10.33
C VAL A 69 15.78 2.04 11.14
N VAL A 70 15.24 1.75 12.32
CA VAL A 70 14.63 2.71 13.25
C VAL A 70 15.43 2.93 14.54
N LYS A 71 16.39 2.04 14.87
CA LYS A 71 17.40 2.27 15.92
C LYS A 71 18.76 1.74 15.49
N PRO A 72 19.87 2.41 15.85
CA PRO A 72 21.21 2.06 15.38
C PRO A 72 21.72 0.70 15.88
N GLU A 73 21.07 0.09 16.87
CA GLU A 73 21.29 -1.28 17.35
C GLU A 73 20.55 -2.36 16.53
N GLY A 74 20.28 -2.10 15.24
CA GLY A 74 19.70 -3.11 14.35
C GLY A 74 18.20 -3.34 14.53
N TRP A 75 17.44 -2.34 14.99
CA TRP A 75 15.96 -2.43 14.99
C TRP A 75 15.44 -2.01 13.62
N ILE A 76 14.59 -2.84 13.02
CA ILE A 76 14.03 -2.65 11.69
C ILE A 76 12.51 -2.68 11.76
N ALA A 77 11.87 -1.69 11.16
CA ALA A 77 10.43 -1.67 10.94
C ALA A 77 10.08 -2.25 9.57
N THR A 78 9.00 -3.02 9.50
CA THR A 78 8.35 -3.50 8.26
C THR A 78 6.87 -3.82 8.56
N ASN A 79 6.12 -4.26 7.55
CA ASN A 79 4.74 -4.74 7.78
C ASN A 79 4.72 -6.15 8.37
N LEU A 80 3.69 -6.46 9.17
CA LEU A 80 3.52 -7.79 9.74
C LEU A 80 3.29 -8.85 8.65
N HIS A 81 2.49 -8.53 7.63
CA HIS A 81 2.20 -9.47 6.52
C HIS A 81 3.43 -9.89 5.70
N VAL A 82 4.54 -9.13 5.76
CA VAL A 82 5.80 -9.48 5.09
C VAL A 82 6.47 -10.69 5.74
N VAL A 83 6.29 -10.87 7.05
CA VAL A 83 6.88 -11.97 7.84
C VAL A 83 5.84 -13.00 8.31
N ALA A 84 4.55 -12.68 8.26
CA ALA A 84 3.50 -13.55 8.79
C ALA A 84 3.45 -14.93 8.11
N GLY A 85 3.46 -15.98 8.93
CA GLY A 85 3.44 -17.37 8.46
C GLY A 85 4.67 -17.76 7.63
N ALA A 86 5.81 -17.12 7.83
CA ALA A 86 7.11 -17.58 7.35
C ALA A 86 7.93 -18.21 8.49
N SER A 87 8.66 -19.28 8.17
CA SER A 87 9.42 -20.08 9.16
C SER A 87 10.81 -19.52 9.50
N ALA A 88 11.24 -18.46 8.82
CA ALA A 88 12.54 -17.81 8.99
C ALA A 88 12.52 -16.44 8.33
N PHE A 89 13.31 -15.50 8.85
CA PHE A 89 13.43 -14.13 8.32
C PHE A 89 14.92 -13.78 8.19
N LYS A 90 15.29 -13.18 7.07
CA LYS A 90 16.61 -12.58 6.85
C LYS A 90 16.46 -11.13 6.43
N VAL A 91 17.45 -10.31 6.76
CA VAL A 91 17.55 -8.92 6.33
C VAL A 91 18.74 -8.80 5.40
N VAL A 92 18.55 -8.15 4.25
CA VAL A 92 19.64 -7.73 3.37
C VAL A 92 19.75 -6.21 3.44
N MET A 93 20.93 -5.75 3.85
CA MET A 93 21.28 -4.34 3.97
C MET A 93 21.61 -3.73 2.60
N ALA A 94 21.65 -2.40 2.53
CA ALA A 94 22.03 -1.67 1.31
C ALA A 94 23.49 -1.89 0.85
N ASP A 95 24.36 -2.48 1.69
CA ASP A 95 25.71 -2.93 1.34
C ASP A 95 25.76 -4.42 0.92
N GLU A 96 24.59 -5.00 0.61
CA GLU A 96 24.37 -6.42 0.29
C GLU A 96 24.66 -7.41 1.44
N SER A 97 25.05 -6.94 2.63
CA SER A 97 25.27 -7.81 3.78
C SER A 97 23.96 -8.43 4.26
N THR A 98 23.97 -9.75 4.47
CA THR A 98 22.79 -10.53 4.88
C THR A 98 22.90 -10.92 6.36
N HIS A 99 21.87 -10.61 7.14
CA HIS A 99 21.80 -10.84 8.57
C HIS A 99 20.58 -11.71 8.91
N ASP A 100 20.73 -12.58 9.91
CA ASP A 100 19.61 -13.30 10.51
C ASP A 100 18.87 -12.40 11.50
N VAL A 101 17.52 -12.50 11.51
CA VAL A 101 16.71 -11.87 12.56
C VAL A 101 16.83 -12.70 13.83
N VAL A 102 17.23 -12.07 14.93
CA VAL A 102 17.49 -12.73 16.22
C VAL A 102 16.38 -12.56 17.25
N GLU A 103 15.67 -11.44 17.21
CA GLU A 103 14.54 -11.12 18.09
C GLU A 103 13.43 -10.44 17.30
N VAL A 104 12.19 -10.58 17.76
CA VAL A 104 11.08 -9.69 17.39
C VAL A 104 10.84 -8.76 18.58
N MET A 105 11.01 -7.46 18.38
CA MET A 105 10.91 -6.45 19.44
C MET A 105 9.45 -6.05 19.74
N GLY A 106 8.51 -6.52 18.94
CA GLY A 106 7.07 -6.33 19.09
C GLY A 106 6.35 -6.30 17.75
N TYR A 107 5.04 -6.55 17.75
CA TYR A 107 4.17 -6.42 16.59
C TYR A 107 2.83 -5.74 16.94
N ASP A 108 2.12 -5.31 15.90
CA ASP A 108 0.74 -4.81 15.95
C ASP A 108 -0.02 -5.50 14.82
N ASP A 109 -0.88 -6.45 15.19
CA ASP A 109 -1.67 -7.27 14.26
C ASP A 109 -2.77 -6.47 13.56
N LYS A 110 -3.47 -5.61 14.32
CA LYS A 110 -4.52 -4.73 13.80
C LYS A 110 -4.00 -3.65 12.86
N ARG A 111 -2.74 -3.24 13.01
CA ARG A 111 -2.13 -2.15 12.24
C ARG A 111 -1.02 -2.59 11.30
N ASP A 112 -0.82 -3.90 11.15
CA ASP A 112 0.11 -4.51 10.19
C ASP A 112 1.55 -3.99 10.33
N LEU A 113 2.09 -3.99 11.56
CA LEU A 113 3.46 -3.57 11.85
C LEU A 113 4.23 -4.62 12.64
N VAL A 114 5.52 -4.72 12.39
CA VAL A 114 6.46 -5.53 13.19
C VAL A 114 7.81 -4.82 13.32
N LEU A 115 8.43 -4.99 14.49
CA LEU A 115 9.80 -4.58 14.77
C LEU A 115 10.70 -5.82 14.83
N LEU A 116 11.62 -5.93 13.88
CA LEU A 116 12.61 -7.00 13.81
C LEU A 116 13.95 -6.53 14.41
N ARG A 117 14.77 -7.45 14.87
CA ARG A 117 16.13 -7.19 15.37
C ARG A 117 17.17 -8.02 14.62
N ILE A 118 18.27 -7.40 14.22
CA ILE A 118 19.48 -8.08 13.73
C ILE A 118 20.69 -7.76 14.62
N GLU A 119 21.73 -8.62 14.57
CA GLU A 119 22.99 -8.39 15.30
C GLU A 119 23.90 -7.37 14.60
N ALA A 120 23.46 -6.12 14.57
CA ALA A 120 24.23 -4.99 14.04
C ALA A 120 24.27 -3.81 15.02
N LYS A 121 25.26 -2.92 14.84
CA LYS A 121 25.46 -1.72 15.67
C LYS A 121 25.92 -0.55 14.82
N ALA A 122 25.60 0.66 15.28
CA ALA A 122 25.90 1.91 14.59
C ALA A 122 25.34 1.98 13.15
N LEU A 123 24.20 1.32 12.91
CA LEU A 123 23.52 1.43 11.63
C LEU A 123 22.98 2.86 11.40
N PRO A 124 22.96 3.34 10.14
CA PRO A 124 22.20 4.54 9.79
C PRO A 124 20.70 4.31 10.11
N THR A 125 19.99 5.38 10.46
CA THR A 125 18.57 5.33 10.83
C THR A 125 17.79 6.40 10.07
N LEU A 126 16.50 6.17 9.84
CA LEU A 126 15.61 7.18 9.28
C LEU A 126 15.00 8.05 10.39
N THR A 127 14.86 9.34 10.12
CA THR A 127 14.15 10.26 11.03
C THR A 127 12.65 10.04 10.89
N LEU A 128 11.97 9.78 12.01
CA LEU A 128 10.50 9.69 12.04
C LEU A 128 9.92 11.10 12.14
N GLY A 129 8.90 11.39 11.33
CA GLY A 129 8.06 12.59 11.44
C GLY A 129 6.73 12.23 12.11
N LYS A 130 5.65 12.95 11.77
CA LYS A 130 4.28 12.61 12.23
C LYS A 130 3.33 12.50 11.06
N ALA A 131 2.34 11.61 11.14
CA ALA A 131 1.33 11.53 10.08
C ALA A 131 0.39 12.75 10.08
N ASP A 132 0.34 13.54 11.15
CA ASP A 132 -0.37 14.84 11.18
C ASP A 132 0.39 16.00 10.52
N ASP A 133 1.68 15.82 10.21
CA ASP A 133 2.45 16.79 9.42
C ASP A 133 2.11 16.75 7.92
N VAL A 134 1.29 15.77 7.49
CA VAL A 134 0.86 15.61 6.09
C VAL A 134 -0.67 15.58 5.95
N LYS A 135 -1.15 16.23 4.90
CA LYS A 135 -2.56 16.48 4.59
C LYS A 135 -2.89 16.09 3.15
N PRO A 136 -4.17 15.90 2.81
CA PRO A 136 -4.56 15.59 1.44
C PRO A 136 -4.08 16.67 0.46
N GLY A 137 -3.31 16.26 -0.56
CA GLY A 137 -2.64 17.16 -1.52
C GLY A 137 -1.14 17.38 -1.25
N ASP A 138 -0.61 17.01 -0.08
CA ASP A 138 0.83 17.10 0.18
C ASP A 138 1.61 15.99 -0.56
N PRO A 139 2.83 16.27 -1.03
CA PRO A 139 3.67 15.29 -1.71
C PRO A 139 4.15 14.20 -0.75
N VAL A 140 4.26 12.98 -1.27
CA VAL A 140 4.82 11.81 -0.57
C VAL A 140 5.74 11.04 -1.50
N VAL A 141 6.83 10.50 -0.96
CA VAL A 141 7.77 9.63 -1.69
C VAL A 141 7.80 8.27 -1.00
N ALA A 142 7.42 7.22 -1.73
CA ALA A 142 7.62 5.84 -1.32
C ALA A 142 8.97 5.33 -1.84
N ILE A 143 9.72 4.62 -1.00
CA ILE A 143 10.94 3.92 -1.42
C ILE A 143 10.84 2.45 -1.02
N GLY A 144 11.00 1.56 -1.99
CA GLY A 144 11.04 0.11 -1.81
C GLY A 144 12.32 -0.50 -2.38
N HIS A 145 12.78 -1.62 -1.81
CA HIS A 145 13.97 -2.34 -2.26
C HIS A 145 13.65 -3.79 -2.68
N PRO A 146 12.88 -4.01 -3.78
CA PRO A 146 12.62 -5.36 -4.27
C PRO A 146 13.82 -5.94 -5.06
N MET A 147 14.53 -6.90 -4.46
CA MET A 147 15.49 -7.81 -5.12
C MET A 147 16.75 -7.20 -5.75
N GLY A 148 17.34 -6.14 -5.20
CA GLY A 148 18.59 -5.58 -5.73
C GLY A 148 18.48 -4.98 -7.14
N LEU A 149 17.27 -4.86 -7.67
CA LEU A 149 16.95 -3.82 -8.64
C LEU A 149 17.11 -2.48 -7.92
N GLN A 150 17.73 -1.50 -8.59
CA GLN A 150 17.99 -0.17 -8.01
C GLN A 150 16.73 0.39 -7.34
N ASP A 151 16.90 0.99 -6.16
CA ASP A 151 15.83 1.44 -5.27
C ASP A 151 14.59 1.96 -6.03
N THR A 152 13.46 1.29 -5.83
CA THR A 152 12.20 1.67 -6.46
C THR A 152 11.63 2.87 -5.74
N VAL A 153 11.92 4.05 -6.27
CA VAL A 153 11.32 5.32 -5.84
C VAL A 153 10.03 5.56 -6.59
N SER A 154 8.98 5.95 -5.87
CA SER A 154 7.68 6.33 -6.43
C SER A 154 7.15 7.55 -5.69
N ASP A 155 6.96 8.65 -6.41
CA ASP A 155 6.37 9.88 -5.89
C ASP A 155 4.86 9.95 -6.16
N GLY A 156 4.18 10.77 -5.36
CA GLY A 156 2.75 11.00 -5.47
C GLY A 156 2.26 11.96 -4.40
N LEU A 157 0.97 11.88 -4.09
CA LEU A 157 0.31 12.73 -3.10
C LEU A 157 -0.38 11.89 -2.02
N ILE A 158 -0.49 12.45 -0.81
CA ILE A 158 -1.50 11.99 0.15
C ILE A 158 -2.88 12.29 -0.46
N SER A 159 -3.68 11.26 -0.68
CA SER A 159 -5.04 11.34 -1.25
C SER A 159 -6.12 11.44 -0.17
N GLY A 160 -5.79 11.13 1.09
CA GLY A 160 -6.71 11.24 2.22
C GLY A 160 -6.28 10.42 3.42
N LYS A 161 -6.80 10.74 4.61
CA LYS A 161 -6.84 9.80 5.73
C LYS A 161 -8.14 8.98 5.63
N ARG A 162 -8.09 7.67 5.92
CA ARG A 162 -9.22 6.74 5.81
C ARG A 162 -9.32 5.91 7.08
N VAL A 163 -10.43 6.03 7.80
CA VAL A 163 -10.78 5.08 8.87
C VAL A 163 -11.24 3.80 8.19
N ILE A 164 -10.55 2.69 8.47
CA ILE A 164 -10.80 1.36 7.92
C ILE A 164 -11.54 0.49 8.92
N ASP A 165 -11.18 0.65 10.19
CA ASP A 165 -11.72 0.04 11.40
C ASP A 165 -11.63 1.08 12.54
N PRO A 166 -12.44 1.04 13.61
CA PRO A 166 -12.26 1.86 14.80
C PRO A 166 -10.81 2.00 15.31
N GLU A 167 -9.97 0.97 15.18
CA GLU A 167 -8.56 0.99 15.63
C GLU A 167 -7.53 1.21 14.50
N LEU A 168 -7.98 1.29 13.24
CA LEU A 168 -7.11 1.43 12.05
C LEU A 168 -7.53 2.60 11.16
N THR A 169 -6.77 3.68 11.22
CA THR A 169 -6.75 4.75 10.20
C THR A 169 -5.51 4.61 9.32
N VAL A 170 -5.66 4.72 8.00
CA VAL A 170 -4.57 4.65 7.01
C VAL A 170 -4.45 5.94 6.19
N LEU A 171 -3.23 6.22 5.69
CA LEU A 171 -2.96 7.22 4.67
C LEU A 171 -3.27 6.60 3.30
N GLN A 172 -4.28 7.08 2.57
CA GLN A 172 -4.43 6.76 1.15
C GLN A 172 -3.42 7.60 0.36
N ILE A 173 -2.66 6.97 -0.53
CA ILE A 173 -1.62 7.63 -1.34
C ILE A 173 -1.85 7.39 -2.84
N SER A 174 -1.37 8.32 -3.68
CA SER A 174 -1.36 8.14 -5.14
C SER A 174 -0.04 7.62 -5.68
N ALA A 175 1.03 7.60 -4.87
CA ALA A 175 2.31 7.03 -5.25
C ALA A 175 2.14 5.53 -5.57
N PRO A 176 2.62 5.03 -6.71
CA PRO A 176 2.59 3.61 -7.04
C PRO A 176 3.29 2.76 -5.97
N ILE A 177 2.64 1.67 -5.54
CA ILE A 177 3.23 0.65 -4.66
C ILE A 177 3.22 -0.67 -5.43
N ALA A 178 4.39 -1.30 -5.56
CA ALA A 178 4.58 -2.57 -6.25
C ALA A 178 4.80 -3.73 -5.26
N PRO A 179 4.64 -4.99 -5.69
CA PRO A 179 5.07 -6.14 -4.89
C PRO A 179 6.52 -5.99 -4.41
N GLY A 180 6.76 -6.19 -3.12
CA GLY A 180 8.06 -5.99 -2.48
C GLY A 180 8.31 -4.59 -1.91
N SER A 181 7.51 -3.57 -2.27
CA SER A 181 7.55 -2.24 -1.63
C SER A 181 6.84 -2.18 -0.27
N SER A 182 6.00 -3.18 0.07
CA SER A 182 5.38 -3.30 1.40
C SER A 182 6.43 -3.26 2.51
N GLY A 183 6.14 -2.54 3.59
CA GLY A 183 7.06 -2.32 4.71
C GLY A 183 8.09 -1.21 4.50
N GLY A 184 8.17 -0.62 3.30
CA GLY A 184 9.07 0.48 2.98
C GLY A 184 8.63 1.82 3.56
N PRO A 185 9.54 2.77 3.78
CA PRO A 185 9.20 4.10 4.29
C PRO A 185 8.46 4.97 3.27
N LEU A 186 7.50 5.76 3.77
CA LEU A 186 6.86 6.88 3.08
C LEU A 186 7.39 8.19 3.66
N PHE A 187 8.00 9.03 2.83
CA PHE A 187 8.62 10.29 3.24
C PHE A 187 7.77 11.51 2.89
N ASN A 188 7.83 12.52 3.76
CA ASN A 188 7.39 13.88 3.44
C ASN A 188 8.49 14.68 2.71
N ASP A 189 8.20 15.93 2.37
CA ASP A 189 9.13 16.85 1.69
C ASP A 189 10.35 17.29 2.50
N ARG A 190 10.46 16.89 3.77
CA ARG A 190 11.65 17.10 4.62
C ARG A 190 12.55 15.86 4.71
N GLY A 191 12.13 14.74 4.13
CA GLY A 191 12.83 13.46 4.24
C GLY A 191 12.58 12.74 5.58
N GLU A 192 11.52 13.10 6.30
CA GLU A 192 11.08 12.39 7.51
C GLU A 192 10.05 11.33 7.12
N VAL A 193 10.10 10.17 7.77
CA VAL A 193 9.13 9.08 7.54
C VAL A 193 7.79 9.45 8.18
N VAL A 194 6.72 9.48 7.40
CA VAL A 194 5.34 9.78 7.83
C VAL A 194 4.40 8.57 7.74
N GLY A 195 4.88 7.45 7.19
CA GLY A 195 4.21 6.16 7.28
C GLY A 195 5.02 5.00 6.70
N VAL A 196 4.43 3.80 6.78
CA VAL A 196 4.97 2.55 6.25
C VAL A 196 4.08 2.11 5.08
N ALA A 197 4.65 1.97 3.89
CA ALA A 197 3.93 1.62 2.66
C ALA A 197 3.28 0.24 2.76
N ALA A 198 1.99 0.15 2.49
CA ALA A 198 1.23 -1.11 2.49
C ALA A 198 0.29 -1.17 1.28
N ALA A 199 0.42 -2.22 0.47
CA ALA A 199 -0.52 -2.49 -0.62
C ALA A 199 -1.78 -3.18 -0.05
N VAL A 200 -2.97 -2.59 -0.26
CA VAL A 200 -4.24 -3.21 0.18
C VAL A 200 -5.22 -3.26 -0.98
N SER A 201 -5.36 -4.43 -1.59
CA SER A 201 -6.40 -4.68 -2.59
C SER A 201 -7.78 -4.63 -1.93
N ARG A 202 -8.62 -3.66 -2.30
CA ARG A 202 -10.03 -3.61 -1.87
C ARG A 202 -10.96 -3.60 -3.08
N ARG A 203 -11.81 -4.63 -3.18
CA ARG A 203 -12.92 -4.72 -4.15
C ARG A 203 -12.50 -4.49 -5.61
N GLY A 204 -11.32 -4.97 -6.00
CA GLY A 204 -10.81 -4.85 -7.37
C GLY A 204 -10.36 -3.43 -7.77
N GLN A 205 -10.18 -2.51 -6.82
CA GLN A 205 -9.51 -1.24 -7.04
C GLN A 205 -8.08 -1.31 -6.50
N ASN A 206 -7.11 -0.93 -7.33
CA ASN A 206 -5.72 -0.73 -6.91
C ASN A 206 -5.63 0.58 -6.12
N LEU A 207 -5.76 0.48 -4.79
CA LEU A 207 -5.58 1.58 -3.86
C LEU A 207 -4.30 1.35 -3.06
N ASN A 208 -3.44 2.36 -3.05
CA ASN A 208 -2.18 2.33 -2.33
C ASN A 208 -2.37 3.02 -0.97
N PHE A 209 -1.79 2.44 0.07
CA PHE A 209 -1.92 2.95 1.42
C PHE A 209 -0.57 3.05 2.14
N GLY A 210 -0.57 3.82 3.22
CA GLY A 210 0.47 3.90 4.22
C GLY A 210 -0.11 3.73 5.61
N ILE A 211 0.52 2.90 6.43
CA ILE A 211 0.27 2.84 7.87
C ILE A 211 0.90 4.11 8.50
N PRO A 212 0.14 4.97 9.21
CA PRO A 212 0.67 6.16 9.87
C PRO A 212 1.88 5.87 10.77
N ILE A 213 2.89 6.73 10.74
CA ILE A 213 4.12 6.50 11.50
C ILE A 213 3.92 6.55 13.01
N ASP A 214 2.90 7.28 13.49
CA ASP A 214 2.54 7.39 14.90
C ASP A 214 2.23 6.01 15.52
N TYR A 215 1.70 5.06 14.74
CA TYR A 215 1.50 3.67 15.21
C TYR A 215 2.80 2.90 15.38
N LEU A 216 3.83 3.21 14.58
CA LEU A 216 5.16 2.66 14.76
C LEU A 216 5.85 3.28 15.98
N GLU A 217 5.65 4.58 16.24
CA GLU A 217 6.12 5.22 17.47
C GLU A 217 5.46 4.60 18.72
N GLU A 218 4.14 4.37 18.69
CA GLU A 218 3.44 3.63 19.76
C GLU A 218 4.01 2.21 19.96
N LEU A 219 4.30 1.48 18.86
CA LEU A 219 4.87 0.14 18.92
C LEU A 219 6.31 0.15 19.47
N LEU A 220 7.12 1.14 19.07
CA LEU A 220 8.48 1.36 19.58
C LEU A 220 8.49 1.69 21.09
N ALA A 221 7.48 2.41 21.58
CA ALA A 221 7.33 2.79 22.98
C ALA A 221 6.90 1.62 23.88
N ARG A 222 6.12 0.67 23.35
CA ARG A 222 5.62 -0.52 24.09
C ARG A 222 6.36 -1.82 23.74
N ALA A 223 7.52 -1.71 23.10
CA ALA A 223 8.29 -2.85 22.59
C ALA A 223 8.50 -3.95 23.66
N ALA A 224 8.10 -5.17 23.31
CA ALA A 224 8.13 -6.35 24.16
C ALA A 224 8.92 -7.45 23.40
N PRO A 225 10.23 -7.61 23.67
CA PRO A 225 11.07 -8.56 22.94
C PRO A 225 10.66 -10.01 23.16
N MET A 226 10.66 -10.79 22.09
CA MET A 226 10.44 -12.23 22.09
C MET A 226 11.36 -12.93 21.09
N SER A 227 11.57 -14.23 21.25
CA SER A 227 12.35 -14.99 20.27
C SER A 227 11.59 -15.11 18.95
N VAL A 228 12.33 -15.33 17.86
CA VAL A 228 11.73 -15.62 16.54
C VAL A 228 10.84 -16.87 16.59
N ALA A 229 11.15 -17.86 17.43
CA ALA A 229 10.32 -19.05 17.60
C ALA A 229 8.98 -18.72 18.27
N ASP A 230 9.01 -18.02 19.42
CA ASP A 230 7.77 -17.62 20.14
C ASP A 230 6.85 -16.77 19.26
N PHE A 231 7.43 -15.92 18.41
CA PHE A 231 6.68 -15.11 17.45
C PHE A 231 6.03 -15.94 16.35
N ILE A 232 6.74 -16.93 15.79
CA ILE A 232 6.19 -17.84 14.78
C ILE A 232 5.03 -18.65 15.38
N ASP A 233 5.21 -19.19 16.59
CA ASP A 233 4.17 -19.96 17.29
C ASP A 233 2.92 -19.10 17.57
N GLN A 234 3.09 -17.86 18.06
CA GLN A 234 1.98 -16.91 18.27
C GLN A 234 1.24 -16.54 16.97
N LEU A 235 1.97 -16.39 15.86
CA LEU A 235 1.35 -16.12 14.57
C LEU A 235 0.68 -17.36 13.95
N GLU A 236 1.09 -18.57 14.30
CA GLU A 236 0.41 -19.80 13.86
C GLU A 236 -0.95 -19.96 14.55
N ASP A 237 -1.08 -19.57 15.83
CA ASP A 237 -2.37 -19.47 16.53
C ASP A 237 -3.30 -18.38 15.94
N LEU A 238 -2.74 -17.32 15.35
CA LEU A 238 -3.48 -16.25 14.64
C LEU A 238 -3.73 -16.57 13.16
N ALA A 239 -3.03 -17.55 12.58
CA ALA A 239 -3.21 -17.93 11.18
C ALA A 239 -4.59 -18.59 10.97
N PRO A 240 -5.27 -18.35 9.84
CA PRO A 240 -6.48 -19.08 9.51
C PRO A 240 -6.16 -20.58 9.45
N LYS A 241 -6.85 -21.37 10.28
CA LYS A 241 -6.65 -22.83 10.40
C LYS A 241 -6.57 -23.46 9.01
N PRO A 242 -5.63 -24.39 8.78
CA PRO A 242 -5.39 -24.95 7.45
C PRO A 242 -6.70 -25.45 6.84
N LEU A 243 -7.00 -24.90 5.66
CA LEU A 243 -8.27 -25.13 4.97
C LEU A 243 -8.52 -26.65 4.84
N PRO A 244 -9.74 -27.14 5.10
CA PRO A 244 -10.04 -28.54 4.97
C PRO A 244 -9.74 -29.02 3.55
N ARG A 245 -9.20 -30.23 3.40
CA ARG A 245 -8.93 -30.81 2.07
C ARG A 245 -10.24 -30.92 1.30
N VAL A 246 -10.41 -30.11 0.27
CA VAL A 246 -11.63 -30.09 -0.54
C VAL A 246 -11.53 -31.11 -1.67
N GLN A 247 -12.54 -31.96 -1.77
CA GLN A 247 -12.72 -32.86 -2.90
C GLN A 247 -13.17 -32.04 -4.11
N ARG A 248 -12.31 -31.98 -5.13
CA ARG A 248 -12.54 -31.24 -6.38
C ARG A 248 -13.36 -32.08 -7.36
N ASP A 249 -14.29 -31.45 -8.07
CA ASP A 249 -15.15 -32.08 -9.09
C ASP A 249 -15.21 -31.13 -10.29
N ILE A 250 -14.05 -31.02 -10.96
CA ILE A 250 -13.81 -30.13 -12.10
C ILE A 250 -14.49 -30.74 -13.34
N PRO A 251 -15.50 -30.07 -13.94
CA PRO A 251 -16.15 -30.57 -15.14
C PRO A 251 -15.15 -30.65 -16.30
N ARG A 252 -15.09 -31.81 -16.96
CA ARG A 252 -14.36 -31.93 -18.23
C ARG A 252 -15.24 -31.45 -19.38
N HIS A 253 -14.62 -30.75 -20.33
CA HIS A 253 -15.33 -30.17 -21.46
C HIS A 253 -14.66 -30.54 -22.78
N ASP A 254 -15.51 -30.84 -23.77
CA ASP A 254 -15.09 -31.05 -25.15
C ASP A 254 -14.89 -29.72 -25.88
N LEU A 255 -14.01 -29.72 -26.89
CA LEU A 255 -13.77 -28.54 -27.74
C LEU A 255 -15.04 -28.03 -28.45
N TRP A 256 -16.08 -28.85 -28.62
CA TRP A 256 -17.36 -28.43 -29.21
C TRP A 256 -18.13 -27.45 -28.31
N LEU A 257 -17.87 -27.41 -26.99
CA LEU A 257 -18.43 -26.41 -26.08
C LEU A 257 -18.14 -24.98 -26.59
N LEU A 258 -16.97 -24.78 -27.19
CA LEU A 258 -16.51 -23.48 -27.67
C LEU A 258 -16.92 -23.18 -29.12
N SER A 259 -17.89 -23.94 -29.68
CA SER A 259 -18.39 -23.72 -31.04
C SER A 259 -19.05 -22.35 -31.19
N GLY A 260 -18.67 -21.61 -32.23
CA GLY A 260 -19.20 -20.27 -32.54
C GLY A 260 -18.61 -19.11 -31.71
N CYS A 261 -17.80 -19.42 -30.69
CA CYS A 261 -16.98 -18.44 -29.99
C CYS A 261 -15.82 -17.96 -30.87
N ALA A 262 -15.56 -16.65 -30.88
CA ALA A 262 -14.39 -16.06 -31.53
C ALA A 262 -13.23 -16.05 -30.53
N LYS A 263 -12.00 -15.88 -31.03
CA LYS A 263 -10.80 -15.92 -30.18
C LYS A 263 -10.84 -14.83 -29.10
N GLU A 264 -11.39 -13.68 -29.44
CA GLU A 264 -11.53 -12.51 -28.58
C GLU A 264 -12.54 -12.78 -27.45
N ASP A 265 -13.62 -13.51 -27.73
CA ASP A 265 -14.59 -13.94 -26.70
C ASP A 265 -13.94 -14.90 -25.71
N LEU A 266 -13.11 -15.84 -26.20
CA LEU A 266 -12.42 -16.82 -25.35
C LEU A 266 -11.33 -16.17 -24.49
N ILE A 267 -10.59 -15.20 -25.04
CA ILE A 267 -9.65 -14.37 -24.27
C ILE A 267 -10.38 -13.58 -23.19
N LEU A 268 -11.55 -12.99 -23.51
CA LEU A 268 -12.40 -12.30 -22.55
C LEU A 268 -12.85 -13.22 -21.39
N VAL A 269 -13.29 -14.44 -21.69
CA VAL A 269 -13.65 -15.44 -20.67
C VAL A 269 -12.45 -15.75 -19.77
N GLY A 270 -11.31 -16.10 -20.37
CA GLY A 270 -10.09 -16.44 -19.64
C GLY A 270 -9.63 -15.32 -18.71
N ALA A 271 -9.52 -14.10 -19.23
CA ALA A 271 -9.09 -12.93 -18.46
C ALA A 271 -10.06 -12.58 -17.32
N THR A 272 -11.38 -12.64 -17.57
CA THR A 272 -12.40 -12.32 -16.54
C THR A 272 -12.41 -13.37 -15.42
N ILE A 273 -12.27 -14.66 -15.77
CA ILE A 273 -12.17 -15.74 -14.78
C ILE A 273 -10.86 -15.62 -13.97
N GLN A 274 -9.73 -15.36 -14.64
CA GLN A 274 -8.43 -15.23 -14.00
C GLN A 274 -8.38 -14.03 -13.04
N GLN A 275 -8.93 -12.88 -13.44
CA GLN A 275 -9.08 -11.71 -12.55
C GLN A 275 -9.98 -12.02 -11.34
N ALA A 276 -11.09 -12.74 -11.55
CA ALA A 276 -11.96 -13.14 -10.45
C ALA A 276 -11.24 -14.08 -9.46
N ILE A 277 -10.41 -15.01 -9.96
CA ILE A 277 -9.53 -15.88 -9.18
C ILE A 277 -8.51 -15.09 -8.36
N GLU A 278 -7.84 -14.12 -8.97
CA GLU A 278 -6.81 -13.30 -8.32
C GLU A 278 -7.35 -12.48 -7.14
N VAL A 279 -8.59 -12.00 -7.23
CA VAL A 279 -9.25 -11.26 -6.13
C VAL A 279 -9.96 -12.20 -5.15
N GLY A 280 -10.54 -13.31 -5.62
CA GLY A 280 -11.35 -14.21 -4.80
C GLY A 280 -10.56 -15.23 -3.98
N ALA A 281 -9.43 -15.75 -4.49
CA ALA A 281 -8.67 -16.78 -3.80
C ALA A 281 -8.01 -16.30 -2.49
N PRO A 282 -7.45 -15.07 -2.38
CA PRO A 282 -6.95 -14.54 -1.11
C PRO A 282 -8.05 -14.48 -0.04
N LEU A 283 -9.23 -13.96 -0.39
CA LEU A 283 -10.39 -13.89 0.51
C LEU A 283 -10.83 -15.27 1.01
N TYR A 284 -10.75 -16.31 0.16
CA TYR A 284 -11.01 -17.68 0.59
C TYR A 284 -9.98 -18.16 1.63
N ASN A 285 -8.69 -17.88 1.40
CA ASN A 285 -7.61 -18.26 2.32
C ASN A 285 -7.69 -17.53 3.67
N GLU A 286 -8.21 -16.30 3.67
CA GLU A 286 -8.53 -15.49 4.86
C GLU A 286 -9.82 -15.96 5.60
N GLY A 287 -10.49 -17.01 5.11
CA GLY A 287 -11.75 -17.51 5.68
C GLY A 287 -13.01 -16.73 5.27
N ASN A 288 -12.88 -15.71 4.42
CA ASN A 288 -13.99 -14.90 3.90
C ASN A 288 -14.66 -15.58 2.69
N PHE A 289 -15.19 -16.77 2.93
CA PHE A 289 -15.74 -17.66 1.90
C PHE A 289 -16.92 -17.05 1.13
N SER A 290 -17.80 -16.30 1.81
CA SER A 290 -18.94 -15.63 1.17
C SER A 290 -18.50 -14.53 0.19
N ALA A 291 -17.50 -13.71 0.54
CA ALA A 291 -16.98 -12.72 -0.39
C ALA A 291 -16.29 -13.38 -1.60
N CYS A 292 -15.53 -14.45 -1.39
CA CYS A 292 -14.96 -15.26 -2.47
C CYS A 292 -16.04 -15.78 -3.43
N PHE A 293 -17.07 -16.43 -2.88
CA PHE A 293 -18.20 -16.96 -3.66
C PHE A 293 -18.87 -15.88 -4.51
N HIS A 294 -19.23 -14.74 -3.92
CA HIS A 294 -19.90 -13.66 -4.65
C HIS A 294 -19.03 -12.99 -5.72
N ILE A 295 -17.70 -13.00 -5.58
CA ILE A 295 -16.79 -12.55 -6.66
C ILE A 295 -16.84 -13.53 -7.84
N TYR A 296 -16.76 -14.85 -7.58
CA TYR A 296 -16.84 -15.85 -8.65
C TYR A 296 -18.23 -15.88 -9.30
N GLU A 297 -19.30 -15.79 -8.51
CA GLU A 297 -20.68 -15.67 -9.00
C GLU A 297 -20.87 -14.39 -9.84
N GLY A 298 -20.38 -13.25 -9.36
CA GLY A 298 -20.44 -11.97 -10.06
C GLY A 298 -19.74 -11.98 -11.40
N ALA A 299 -18.52 -12.53 -11.48
CA ALA A 299 -17.79 -12.70 -12.74
C ALA A 299 -18.51 -13.67 -13.71
N SER A 300 -19.10 -14.73 -13.18
CA SER A 300 -19.91 -15.69 -13.94
C SER A 300 -21.18 -15.04 -14.54
N LEU A 301 -21.86 -14.17 -13.78
CA LEU A 301 -23.00 -13.37 -14.25
C LEU A 301 -22.59 -12.23 -15.21
N ASP A 302 -21.37 -11.69 -15.08
CA ASP A 302 -20.86 -10.69 -16.00
C ASP A 302 -20.60 -11.26 -17.39
N LEU A 303 -19.93 -12.43 -17.46
CA LEU A 303 -19.72 -13.16 -18.70
C LEU A 303 -21.04 -13.61 -19.37
N ASP A 304 -22.04 -14.00 -18.57
CA ASP A 304 -23.38 -14.34 -19.05
C ASP A 304 -24.05 -13.19 -19.83
N ARG A 305 -23.85 -11.95 -19.36
CA ARG A 305 -24.35 -10.73 -20.00
C ARG A 305 -23.51 -10.30 -21.20
N ARG A 306 -22.19 -10.39 -21.11
CA ARG A 306 -21.24 -9.83 -22.10
C ARG A 306 -21.00 -10.73 -23.31
N LEU A 307 -21.05 -12.05 -23.16
CA LEU A 307 -20.79 -12.97 -24.27
C LEU A 307 -21.91 -12.94 -25.33
N PRO A 308 -21.56 -13.01 -26.62
CA PRO A 308 -22.55 -12.99 -27.70
C PRO A 308 -23.32 -14.31 -27.79
N GLN A 309 -24.53 -14.29 -28.35
CA GLN A 309 -25.39 -15.48 -28.47
C GLN A 309 -24.76 -16.61 -29.31
N ARG A 310 -23.83 -16.28 -30.22
CA ARG A 310 -23.02 -17.26 -30.98
C ARG A 310 -22.01 -18.04 -30.14
N CYS A 311 -21.78 -17.68 -28.87
CA CYS A 311 -20.87 -18.36 -27.95
C CYS A 311 -21.62 -18.90 -26.71
N PRO A 312 -22.53 -19.90 -26.88
CA PRO A 312 -23.42 -20.33 -25.81
C PRO A 312 -22.77 -21.26 -24.77
N GLY A 313 -21.73 -22.00 -25.13
CA GLY A 313 -21.15 -23.04 -24.27
C GLY A 313 -20.52 -22.52 -22.98
N PRO A 314 -19.66 -21.48 -23.01
CA PRO A 314 -19.13 -20.86 -21.80
C PRO A 314 -20.25 -20.36 -20.86
N LYS A 315 -21.32 -19.74 -21.40
CA LYS A 315 -22.50 -19.35 -20.60
C LYS A 315 -23.16 -20.55 -19.93
N LYS A 316 -23.32 -21.65 -20.67
CA LYS A 316 -23.92 -22.89 -20.15
C LYS A 316 -23.08 -23.46 -18.99
N ALA A 317 -21.77 -23.64 -19.20
CA ALA A 317 -20.85 -24.18 -18.19
C ALA A 317 -20.81 -23.32 -16.91
N LEU A 318 -20.72 -21.99 -17.08
CA LEU A 318 -20.79 -21.03 -15.98
C LEU A 318 -22.14 -21.09 -15.25
N GLY A 319 -23.25 -21.23 -15.98
CA GLY A 319 -24.59 -21.40 -15.43
C GLY A 319 -24.80 -22.74 -14.72
N ASP A 320 -24.16 -23.82 -15.17
CA ASP A 320 -24.13 -25.12 -14.48
C ASP A 320 -23.36 -25.00 -13.16
N GLY A 321 -22.23 -24.28 -13.14
CA GLY A 321 -21.51 -23.93 -11.91
C GLY A 321 -22.37 -23.16 -10.91
N ARG A 322 -23.05 -22.09 -11.35
CA ARG A 322 -23.99 -21.32 -10.50
C ARG A 322 -25.13 -22.21 -9.95
N ARG A 323 -25.70 -23.10 -10.78
CA ARG A 323 -26.72 -24.07 -10.35
C ARG A 323 -26.21 -25.14 -9.39
N LYS A 324 -24.92 -25.50 -9.44
CA LYS A 324 -24.27 -26.40 -8.47
C LYS A 324 -24.06 -25.68 -7.14
N ALA A 325 -23.53 -24.45 -7.17
CA ALA A 325 -23.35 -23.62 -5.98
C ALA A 325 -24.67 -23.33 -5.25
N ALA A 326 -25.73 -22.93 -5.96
CA ALA A 326 -27.04 -22.61 -5.38
C ALA A 326 -27.79 -23.78 -4.70
N LYS A 327 -27.22 -25.00 -4.69
CA LYS A 327 -27.74 -26.18 -3.96
C LYS A 327 -26.95 -26.50 -2.69
N LEU A 328 -25.95 -25.68 -2.35
CA LEU A 328 -25.05 -25.88 -1.22
C LEU A 328 -25.35 -24.80 -0.17
N ASP A 329 -25.44 -25.20 1.10
CA ASP A 329 -25.73 -24.29 2.21
C ASP A 329 -24.46 -23.65 2.83
N ASP A 330 -23.27 -24.13 2.44
CA ASP A 330 -21.97 -23.66 2.91
C ASP A 330 -21.29 -22.74 1.88
N PRO A 331 -20.99 -21.47 2.21
CA PRO A 331 -20.28 -20.55 1.32
C PRO A 331 -18.91 -21.05 0.84
N ALA A 332 -18.21 -21.88 1.62
CA ALA A 332 -16.93 -22.45 1.20
C ALA A 332 -17.12 -23.46 0.06
N ALA A 333 -18.07 -24.38 0.21
CA ALA A 333 -18.49 -25.30 -0.85
C ALA A 333 -19.08 -24.58 -2.07
N GLN A 334 -19.83 -23.48 -1.87
CA GLN A 334 -20.34 -22.62 -2.96
C GLN A 334 -19.20 -22.00 -3.79
N ALA A 335 -18.19 -21.42 -3.12
CA ALA A 335 -17.01 -20.86 -3.77
C ALA A 335 -16.25 -21.92 -4.58
N TRP A 336 -16.07 -23.13 -4.04
CA TRP A 336 -15.44 -24.22 -4.78
C TRP A 336 -16.28 -24.72 -5.96
N ALA A 337 -17.61 -24.83 -5.83
CA ALA A 337 -18.47 -25.21 -6.95
C ALA A 337 -18.35 -24.23 -8.14
N MET A 338 -18.20 -22.94 -7.86
CA MET A 338 -17.88 -21.94 -8.88
C MET A 338 -16.46 -22.10 -9.44
N ARG A 339 -15.47 -22.34 -8.56
CA ARG A 339 -14.07 -22.55 -8.96
C ARG A 339 -13.87 -23.81 -9.82
N ASP A 340 -14.60 -24.90 -9.56
CA ASP A 340 -14.62 -26.11 -10.41
C ASP A 340 -15.06 -25.76 -11.84
N ALA A 341 -16.15 -25.00 -11.99
CA ALA A 341 -16.66 -24.57 -13.28
C ALA A 341 -15.71 -23.60 -14.00
N PHE A 342 -14.97 -22.77 -13.26
CA PHE A 342 -13.89 -21.93 -13.80
C PHE A 342 -12.73 -22.77 -14.33
N ASP A 343 -12.18 -23.67 -13.52
CA ASP A 343 -11.02 -24.49 -13.88
C ASP A 343 -11.33 -25.38 -15.11
N GLY A 344 -12.51 -26.00 -15.15
CA GLY A 344 -12.95 -26.82 -16.30
C GLY A 344 -13.16 -26.02 -17.59
N LEU A 345 -13.57 -24.75 -17.48
CA LEU A 345 -13.73 -23.86 -18.63
C LEU A 345 -12.39 -23.28 -19.12
N LEU A 346 -11.46 -22.97 -18.20
CA LEU A 346 -10.10 -22.57 -18.54
C LEU A 346 -9.32 -23.69 -19.24
N GLU A 347 -9.49 -24.94 -18.81
CA GLU A 347 -8.85 -26.13 -19.40
C GLU A 347 -9.19 -26.28 -20.89
N VAL A 348 -10.49 -26.30 -21.24
CA VAL A 348 -10.93 -26.45 -22.63
C VAL A 348 -10.61 -25.22 -23.49
N ILE A 349 -10.62 -24.02 -22.91
CA ILE A 349 -10.19 -22.79 -23.59
C ILE A 349 -8.69 -22.85 -23.91
N THR A 350 -7.87 -23.30 -22.96
CA THR A 350 -6.42 -23.45 -23.13
C THR A 350 -6.14 -24.41 -24.28
N ARG A 351 -6.67 -25.64 -24.23
CA ARG A 351 -6.56 -26.64 -25.31
C ARG A 351 -6.97 -26.09 -26.68
N LYS A 352 -8.06 -25.30 -26.74
CA LYS A 352 -8.55 -24.67 -27.98
C LYS A 352 -7.61 -23.60 -28.54
N LEU A 353 -6.88 -22.89 -27.68
CA LEU A 353 -5.95 -21.82 -28.06
C LEU A 353 -4.52 -22.32 -28.31
N THR A 354 -4.08 -23.37 -27.61
CA THR A 354 -2.75 -24.01 -27.75
C THR A 354 -2.72 -25.06 -28.88
N GLY A 355 -3.87 -25.65 -29.22
CA GLY A 355 -3.97 -26.74 -30.20
C GLY A 355 -3.67 -28.12 -29.61
N GLU A 356 -3.65 -28.26 -28.29
CA GLU A 356 -3.40 -29.54 -27.62
C GLU A 356 -4.56 -30.53 -27.84
N PRO A 357 -4.26 -31.83 -28.04
CA PRO A 357 -5.27 -32.86 -28.22
C PRO A 357 -6.12 -33.08 -26.95
N SER A 358 -7.30 -33.69 -27.10
CA SER A 358 -8.07 -34.16 -25.94
C SER A 358 -7.32 -35.27 -25.19
N PRO A 359 -7.36 -35.29 -23.85
CA PRO A 359 -6.89 -36.42 -23.04
C PRO A 359 -7.81 -37.64 -23.15
#